data_AF-A0A1I2J112-F1
#
_entry.id   AF-A0A1I2J112-F1
#
_cell.length_a   1.000
_cell.length_b   1.000
_cell.length_c   1.000
_cell.angle_alpha   90.00
_cell.angle_beta   90.00
_cell.angle_gamma   90.00
#
_symmetry.space_group_name_H-M   'P 1'
#
loop_
_entity.id
_entity.type
_entity.pdbx_description
1 polymer ?
#
loop_
_entity_poly.entity_id
_entity_poly.type
_entity_poly.pdbx_seq_one_letter_code
_entity_poly.pdbx_strand_id
1 'polypeptide(L)'
;MTANASDEWLTRFRAVLRRAPQQPVPAPVAWPSVLNLAPDPGFRVAPDGVDVPEQVSAERAEVPGLPGVTGLRVTVPGRGGAAVTPALTSLSPGTHHASVSVFLASPLAGPPPRLAAEWVAEEPASARSMPARNEYGHHRIGVTFTVPEGARDVRVRLGAGQGDAIWYDYAVTATEAPVRHFDGDTPADDVYRYEWTGSPNASPSRRTFQPDALPGAGSAVVEPETPAEAAVLRELVAGDPMAVARLALAAGDTAAAVDALRQVVKAGDPDGDAAWELGRIALTEERWAAAEQLLRGAVAKRPEAFERGYALALAYDKLKRRDDSRQASAAALAHDTKLPFDGTALLDSDVTSFGARRELGIFLAEHLVQIRTQAEQRLARPADSTFDQPIFVYWAQGFEAAPPVVKACLTALRTNNPGSRVHELSLANIGAYADVPEDLAAALEGDHYHYSDLLRMLLLEKFGGIWVDAACLVTEPLRPHIDRALAKGSVFAFTYTGPYLVNWFLASRPDSYVMHLWRAASFLWWEKRGEIVDVLLHHHIFEMLHRLDDRFRTEWDAGLRLNATPPHALQSVLLRPYDPEMFQTIMEGAFVHKLRHQLSPAAGGSESYLARIIRGDH
;
A
#
# COMPACT_ATOMS: atom_id res chain seq x y z
N MET A 1 -54.21 -28.00 -72.02
CA MET A 1 -53.52 -27.05 -72.92
C MET A 1 -53.96 -25.65 -72.53
N THR A 2 -53.31 -24.94 -71.60
CA THR A 2 -51.96 -24.32 -71.62
C THR A 2 -51.76 -23.32 -72.76
N ALA A 3 -51.80 -22.03 -72.41
CA ALA A 3 -50.75 -21.06 -72.78
C ALA A 3 -51.06 -19.71 -72.10
N ASN A 4 -50.55 -19.50 -70.89
CA ASN A 4 -50.21 -18.16 -70.35
C ASN A 4 -49.25 -18.25 -69.13
N ALA A 5 -48.49 -19.33 -69.01
CA ALA A 5 -47.60 -19.58 -67.86
C ALA A 5 -46.14 -19.14 -68.10
N SER A 6 -45.81 -18.50 -69.24
CA SER A 6 -44.42 -18.20 -69.61
C SER A 6 -43.88 -16.85 -69.10
N ASP A 7 -44.72 -15.88 -68.76
CA ASP A 7 -44.24 -14.54 -68.36
C ASP A 7 -44.02 -14.36 -66.85
N GLU A 8 -44.80 -15.02 -66.00
CA GLU A 8 -44.58 -14.96 -64.55
C GLU A 8 -43.28 -15.67 -64.13
N TRP A 9 -42.92 -16.77 -64.81
CA TRP A 9 -41.69 -17.50 -64.50
C TRP A 9 -40.44 -16.70 -64.89
N LEU A 10 -40.43 -16.08 -66.07
CA LEU A 10 -39.31 -15.24 -66.53
C LEU A 10 -39.16 -13.97 -65.67
N THR A 11 -40.25 -13.42 -65.15
CA THR A 11 -40.22 -12.25 -64.26
C THR A 11 -39.72 -12.62 -62.87
N ARG A 12 -40.12 -13.77 -62.32
CA ARG A 12 -39.59 -14.31 -61.06
C ARG A 12 -38.11 -14.73 -61.18
N PHE A 13 -37.72 -15.35 -62.30
CA PHE A 13 -36.33 -15.78 -62.52
C PHE A 13 -35.36 -14.59 -62.65
N ARG A 14 -35.80 -13.49 -63.29
CA ARG A 14 -35.02 -12.23 -63.36
C ARG A 14 -34.96 -11.47 -62.02
N ALA A 15 -35.96 -11.63 -61.15
CA ALA A 15 -35.93 -11.10 -59.78
C ALA A 15 -34.97 -11.88 -58.86
N VAL A 16 -34.79 -13.19 -59.06
CA VAL A 16 -33.82 -14.00 -58.31
C VAL A 16 -32.36 -13.71 -58.70
N LEU A 17 -32.11 -13.30 -59.95
CA LEU A 17 -30.76 -12.95 -60.44
C LEU A 17 -30.33 -11.50 -60.15
N ARG A 18 -31.22 -10.65 -59.61
CA ARG A 18 -30.86 -9.35 -59.03
C ARG A 18 -30.80 -9.43 -57.51
N ARG A 19 -29.98 -10.35 -56.97
CA ARG A 19 -29.38 -10.07 -55.67
C ARG A 19 -28.41 -8.93 -55.91
N ALA A 20 -28.78 -7.73 -55.47
CA ALA A 20 -27.78 -6.71 -55.16
C ALA A 20 -26.67 -7.39 -54.37
N PRO A 21 -25.37 -7.09 -54.63
CA PRO A 21 -24.32 -7.58 -53.75
C PRO A 21 -24.78 -7.22 -52.33
N GLN A 22 -24.93 -8.24 -51.47
CA GLN A 22 -25.03 -7.97 -50.05
C GLN A 22 -23.84 -7.06 -49.77
N GLN A 23 -24.12 -5.83 -49.30
CA GLN A 23 -23.06 -5.07 -48.66
C GLN A 23 -22.36 -6.06 -47.73
N PRO A 24 -21.03 -6.22 -47.83
CA PRO A 24 -20.34 -7.07 -46.88
C PRO A 24 -20.86 -6.65 -45.51
N VAL A 25 -21.45 -7.61 -44.78
CA VAL A 25 -21.76 -7.40 -43.37
C VAL A 25 -20.47 -6.82 -42.82
N PRO A 26 -20.47 -5.57 -42.28
CA PRO A 26 -19.24 -5.00 -41.77
C PRO A 26 -18.67 -6.05 -40.81
N ALA A 27 -17.42 -6.46 -41.06
CA ALA A 27 -16.77 -7.42 -40.18
C ALA A 27 -16.99 -6.92 -38.76
N PRO A 28 -17.44 -7.77 -37.82
CA PRO A 28 -17.66 -7.32 -36.44
C PRO A 28 -16.37 -6.61 -36.01
N VAL A 29 -16.51 -5.38 -35.50
CA VAL A 29 -15.38 -4.61 -34.99
C VAL A 29 -14.67 -5.53 -33.99
N ALA A 30 -13.43 -5.89 -34.30
CA ALA A 30 -12.65 -6.75 -33.42
C ALA A 30 -12.26 -5.90 -32.21
N TRP A 31 -13.09 -5.92 -31.18
CA TRP A 31 -12.81 -5.21 -29.95
C TRP A 31 -11.51 -5.75 -29.31
N PRO A 32 -10.76 -4.90 -28.59
CA PRO A 32 -9.60 -5.34 -27.84
C PRO A 32 -9.95 -6.52 -26.93
N SER A 33 -9.05 -7.51 -26.86
CA SER A 33 -9.24 -8.66 -25.98
C SER A 33 -7.92 -9.09 -25.36
N VAL A 34 -8.00 -9.60 -24.13
CA VAL A 34 -6.89 -10.17 -23.38
C VAL A 34 -7.16 -11.65 -23.19
N LEU A 35 -6.12 -12.47 -23.38
CA LEU A 35 -6.16 -13.89 -23.06
C LEU A 35 -5.51 -14.13 -21.70
N ASN A 36 -6.16 -14.91 -20.85
CA ASN A 36 -5.53 -15.59 -19.73
C ASN A 36 -5.19 -17.02 -20.19
N LEU A 37 -3.89 -17.28 -20.33
CA LEU A 37 -3.33 -18.50 -20.92
C LEU A 37 -3.34 -19.70 -19.95
N ALA A 38 -3.67 -19.46 -18.68
CA ALA A 38 -3.91 -20.50 -17.70
C ALA A 38 -5.23 -21.25 -18.06
N PRO A 39 -5.19 -22.57 -18.29
CA PRO A 39 -6.39 -23.34 -18.66
C PRO A 39 -7.32 -23.60 -17.48
N ASP A 40 -6.79 -23.70 -16.26
CA ASP A 40 -7.55 -23.78 -15.00
C ASP A 40 -7.06 -22.72 -14.00
N PRO A 41 -7.38 -21.43 -14.23
CA PRO A 41 -6.90 -20.31 -13.42
C PRO A 41 -7.42 -20.33 -11.95
N GLY A 42 -8.53 -21.02 -11.70
CA GLY A 42 -9.16 -21.16 -10.38
C GLY A 42 -8.82 -22.47 -9.68
N PHE A 43 -7.98 -23.34 -10.24
CA PHE A 43 -7.67 -24.67 -9.71
C PHE A 43 -8.94 -25.48 -9.37
N ARG A 44 -9.92 -25.47 -10.28
CA ARG A 44 -11.25 -26.08 -10.10
C ARG A 44 -11.25 -27.58 -10.37
N VAL A 45 -10.33 -28.07 -11.22
CA VAL A 45 -10.21 -29.50 -11.51
C VAL A 45 -9.23 -30.19 -10.55
N ALA A 46 -9.20 -31.51 -10.56
CA ALA A 46 -8.14 -32.26 -9.87
C ALA A 46 -6.77 -31.82 -10.41
N PRO A 47 -5.71 -31.81 -9.59
CA PRO A 47 -4.39 -31.28 -9.96
C PRO A 47 -3.63 -32.16 -10.98
N ASP A 48 -4.33 -32.99 -11.76
CA ASP A 48 -3.78 -33.87 -12.80
C ASP A 48 -3.03 -33.08 -13.89
N GLY A 49 -3.33 -31.78 -14.05
CA GLY A 49 -2.62 -30.85 -14.95
C GLY A 49 -1.48 -30.06 -14.28
N VAL A 50 -1.20 -30.26 -13.00
CA VAL A 50 -0.13 -29.57 -12.28
C VAL A 50 1.05 -30.53 -12.13
N ASP A 51 2.25 -30.10 -12.53
CA ASP A 51 3.48 -30.83 -12.25
C ASP A 51 3.86 -30.62 -10.78
N VAL A 52 3.72 -31.68 -9.98
CA VAL A 52 3.94 -31.70 -8.54
C VAL A 52 5.14 -32.60 -8.23
N PRO A 53 6.20 -32.09 -7.55
CA PRO A 53 7.33 -32.91 -7.13
C PRO A 53 6.89 -34.09 -6.23
N GLU A 54 7.57 -35.23 -6.32
CA GLU A 54 7.19 -36.48 -5.63
C GLU A 54 6.97 -36.32 -4.12
N GLN A 55 7.75 -35.44 -3.48
CA GLN A 55 7.67 -35.16 -2.06
C GLN A 55 6.60 -34.13 -1.68
N VAL A 56 5.91 -33.49 -2.62
CA VAL A 56 4.92 -32.44 -2.36
C VAL A 56 3.53 -33.01 -2.54
N SER A 57 2.58 -32.66 -1.67
CA SER A 57 1.16 -32.95 -1.93
C SER A 57 0.46 -31.69 -2.44
N ALA A 58 -0.39 -31.86 -3.44
CA ALA A 58 -1.26 -30.82 -3.95
C ALA A 58 -2.69 -31.33 -4.03
N GLU A 59 -3.65 -30.54 -3.53
CA GLU A 59 -5.07 -30.87 -3.58
C GLU A 59 -5.90 -29.62 -3.84
N ARG A 60 -7.08 -29.81 -4.43
CA ARG A 60 -8.06 -28.72 -4.52
C ARG A 60 -8.59 -28.41 -3.13
N ALA A 61 -8.65 -27.12 -2.79
CA ALA A 61 -9.21 -26.64 -1.53
C ALA A 61 -10.10 -25.41 -1.77
N GLU A 62 -11.04 -25.17 -0.86
CA GLU A 62 -11.71 -23.87 -0.77
C GLU A 62 -10.73 -22.83 -0.18
N VAL A 63 -10.81 -21.60 -0.67
CA VAL A 63 -9.99 -20.50 -0.19
C VAL A 63 -10.65 -19.89 1.05
N PRO A 64 -9.99 -19.90 2.23
CA PRO A 64 -10.58 -19.35 3.45
C PRO A 64 -11.01 -17.90 3.28
N GLY A 65 -12.19 -17.54 3.79
CA GLY A 65 -12.69 -16.16 3.70
C GLY A 65 -13.26 -15.74 2.34
N LEU A 66 -13.16 -16.59 1.30
CA LEU A 66 -13.67 -16.31 -0.05
C LEU A 66 -14.64 -17.40 -0.51
N PRO A 67 -15.94 -17.32 -0.14
CA PRO A 67 -16.93 -18.33 -0.50
C PRO A 67 -17.02 -18.57 -2.01
N GLY A 68 -17.01 -19.83 -2.43
CA GLY A 68 -17.09 -20.22 -3.84
C GLY A 68 -15.77 -20.09 -4.62
N VAL A 69 -14.72 -19.53 -4.02
CA VAL A 69 -13.38 -19.50 -4.61
C VAL A 69 -12.63 -20.78 -4.25
N THR A 70 -12.15 -21.47 -5.28
CA THR A 70 -11.29 -22.65 -5.15
C THR A 70 -9.82 -22.28 -5.37
N GLY A 71 -8.94 -23.11 -4.86
CA GLY A 71 -7.51 -22.98 -5.03
C GLY A 71 -6.79 -24.31 -4.94
N LEU A 72 -5.48 -24.27 -5.17
CA LEU A 72 -4.56 -25.38 -5.02
C LEU A 72 -3.86 -25.27 -3.67
N ARG A 73 -4.24 -26.12 -2.71
CA ARG A 73 -3.45 -26.30 -1.49
C ARG A 73 -2.22 -27.12 -1.82
N VAL A 74 -1.05 -26.55 -1.56
CA VAL A 74 0.25 -27.19 -1.70
C VAL A 74 0.85 -27.33 -0.30
N THR A 75 1.20 -28.56 0.06
CA THR A 75 1.89 -28.87 1.32
C THR A 75 3.30 -29.35 1.02
N VAL A 76 4.29 -28.60 1.51
CA VAL A 76 5.71 -28.95 1.37
C VAL A 76 6.20 -29.58 2.68
N PRO A 77 6.56 -30.87 2.70
CA PRO A 77 7.06 -31.53 3.90
C PRO A 77 8.57 -31.33 4.10
N GLY A 78 9.03 -31.55 5.33
CA GLY A 78 10.45 -31.51 5.67
C GLY A 78 11.07 -30.12 5.57
N ARG A 79 12.41 -30.03 5.69
CA ARG A 79 13.12 -28.74 5.64
C ARG A 79 13.46 -28.37 4.18
N GLY A 80 12.97 -27.23 3.70
CA GLY A 80 13.31 -26.69 2.39
C GLY A 80 12.17 -25.91 1.75
N GLY A 81 12.29 -25.62 0.45
CA GLY A 81 11.20 -25.12 -0.38
C GLY A 81 11.00 -26.02 -1.59
N ALA A 82 9.79 -26.01 -2.13
CA ALA A 82 9.46 -26.70 -3.36
C ALA A 82 8.61 -25.80 -4.25
N ALA A 83 8.50 -26.16 -5.53
CA ALA A 83 7.68 -25.43 -6.47
C ALA A 83 6.87 -26.39 -7.33
N VAL A 84 5.57 -26.08 -7.46
CA VAL A 84 4.66 -26.76 -8.39
C VAL A 84 4.58 -25.96 -9.68
N THR A 85 4.28 -26.62 -10.79
CA THR A 85 4.13 -25.97 -12.10
C THR A 85 2.72 -26.20 -12.64
N PRO A 86 1.81 -25.21 -12.52
CA PRO A 86 0.50 -25.30 -13.14
C PRO A 86 0.58 -25.48 -14.66
N ALA A 87 -0.42 -26.15 -15.24
CA ALA A 87 -0.58 -26.22 -16.69
C ALA A 87 -0.62 -24.80 -17.29
N LEU A 88 -0.01 -24.67 -18.47
CA LEU A 88 0.05 -23.43 -19.20
C LEU A 88 -0.08 -23.71 -20.69
N THR A 89 -0.97 -22.98 -21.36
CA THR A 89 -1.03 -23.00 -22.83
C THR A 89 0.26 -22.41 -23.38
N SER A 90 0.76 -22.88 -24.53
CA SER A 90 2.02 -22.39 -25.09
C SER A 90 2.08 -20.86 -25.19
N LEU A 91 3.08 -20.25 -24.57
CA LEU A 91 3.35 -18.81 -24.66
C LEU A 91 4.05 -18.50 -25.98
N SER A 92 3.54 -17.51 -26.71
CA SER A 92 4.24 -16.93 -27.85
C SER A 92 5.39 -16.03 -27.37
N PRO A 93 6.42 -15.78 -28.22
CA PRO A 93 7.37 -14.72 -27.96
C PRO A 93 6.67 -13.38 -27.70
N GLY A 94 7.23 -12.57 -26.81
CA GLY A 94 6.66 -11.30 -26.37
C GLY A 94 6.57 -11.15 -24.86
N THR A 95 6.00 -10.04 -24.41
CA THR A 95 5.87 -9.71 -22.99
C THR A 95 4.57 -10.26 -22.41
N HIS A 96 4.70 -10.89 -21.25
CA HIS A 96 3.61 -11.48 -20.49
C HIS A 96 3.67 -11.02 -19.03
N HIS A 97 2.53 -11.07 -18.37
CA HIS A 97 2.40 -10.84 -16.94
C HIS A 97 1.82 -12.10 -16.29
N ALA A 98 2.53 -12.66 -15.31
CA ALA A 98 2.04 -13.75 -14.48
C ALA A 98 1.71 -13.23 -13.08
N SER A 99 0.56 -13.63 -12.55
CA SER A 99 0.12 -13.27 -11.21
C SER A 99 -0.60 -14.42 -10.51
N VAL A 100 -0.56 -14.43 -9.19
CA VAL A 100 -1.25 -15.41 -8.36
C VAL A 100 -1.55 -14.81 -6.99
N SER A 101 -2.65 -15.24 -6.39
CA SER A 101 -2.95 -14.99 -4.99
C SER A 101 -2.57 -16.21 -4.14
N VAL A 102 -2.11 -15.99 -2.92
CA VAL A 102 -1.77 -17.05 -1.96
C VAL A 102 -2.37 -16.73 -0.60
N PHE A 103 -3.05 -17.71 -0.01
CA PHE A 103 -3.49 -17.67 1.37
C PHE A 103 -2.57 -18.52 2.24
N LEU A 104 -2.12 -17.94 3.36
CA LEU A 104 -1.35 -18.62 4.38
C LEU A 104 -2.14 -18.66 5.70
N ALA A 105 -2.37 -19.87 6.21
CA ALA A 105 -2.97 -20.06 7.54
C ALA A 105 -1.93 -19.84 8.65
N SER A 106 -0.65 -20.06 8.34
CA SER A 106 0.49 -19.85 9.23
C SER A 106 1.73 -19.55 8.40
N PRO A 107 2.71 -18.83 8.96
CA PRO A 107 3.99 -18.58 8.31
C PRO A 107 4.72 -19.88 7.99
N LEU A 108 5.27 -19.97 6.79
CA LEU A 108 6.03 -21.09 6.29
C LEU A 108 7.44 -21.10 6.90
N ALA A 109 8.03 -22.28 7.04
CA ALA A 109 9.45 -22.41 7.34
C ALA A 109 10.26 -22.46 6.04
N GLY A 110 11.36 -21.70 5.97
CA GLY A 110 12.16 -21.57 4.75
C GLY A 110 11.70 -20.40 3.87
N PRO A 111 11.83 -20.49 2.53
CA PRO A 111 11.59 -19.34 1.66
C PRO A 111 10.10 -18.92 1.65
N PRO A 112 9.82 -17.61 1.59
CA PRO A 112 8.45 -17.12 1.41
C PRO A 112 7.88 -17.55 0.05
N PRO A 113 6.54 -17.54 -0.10
CA PRO A 113 5.93 -17.84 -1.39
C PRO A 113 6.42 -16.88 -2.49
N ARG A 114 6.74 -17.41 -3.67
CA ARG A 114 7.24 -16.61 -4.81
C ARG A 114 6.81 -17.24 -6.13
N LEU A 115 6.58 -16.40 -7.14
CA LEU A 115 6.31 -16.83 -8.51
C LEU A 115 7.59 -16.70 -9.35
N ALA A 116 7.86 -17.70 -10.19
CA ALA A 116 9.02 -17.69 -11.10
C ALA A 116 8.62 -18.12 -12.52
N ALA A 117 8.86 -17.27 -13.51
CA ALA A 117 8.78 -17.62 -14.92
C ALA A 117 10.16 -18.11 -15.40
N GLU A 118 10.22 -19.28 -16.03
CA GLU A 118 11.44 -19.96 -16.47
C GLU A 118 11.29 -20.41 -17.94
N TRP A 119 12.37 -20.36 -18.71
CA TRP A 119 12.40 -20.87 -20.08
C TRP A 119 13.82 -21.28 -20.49
N VAL A 120 13.90 -22.11 -21.53
CA VAL A 120 15.16 -22.53 -22.15
C VAL A 120 15.41 -21.68 -23.39
N ALA A 121 16.53 -20.96 -23.41
CA ALA A 121 17.10 -20.26 -24.56
C ALA A 121 18.58 -20.64 -24.71
N GLU A 122 19.38 -19.88 -25.48
CA GLU A 122 20.85 -20.10 -25.57
C GLU A 122 21.49 -20.12 -24.18
N GLU A 123 21.02 -19.26 -23.28
CA GLU A 123 21.27 -19.32 -21.85
C GLU A 123 19.93 -19.45 -21.11
N PRO A 124 19.78 -20.36 -20.12
CA PRO A 124 18.59 -20.44 -19.29
C PRO A 124 18.36 -19.10 -18.57
N ALA A 125 17.16 -18.56 -18.68
CA ALA A 125 16.77 -17.32 -18.04
C ALA A 125 15.49 -17.49 -17.21
N SER A 126 15.34 -16.63 -16.21
CA SER A 126 14.16 -16.61 -15.37
C SER A 126 13.82 -15.20 -14.91
N ALA A 127 12.55 -14.96 -14.65
CA ALA A 127 12.04 -13.77 -13.98
C ALA A 127 11.30 -14.20 -12.72
N ARG A 128 11.46 -13.45 -11.63
CA ARG A 128 10.86 -13.79 -10.34
C ARG A 128 10.07 -12.62 -9.79
N SER A 129 8.93 -12.91 -9.17
CA SER A 129 8.18 -11.90 -8.44
C SER A 129 8.95 -11.46 -7.18
N MET A 130 8.52 -10.32 -6.64
CA MET A 130 8.73 -10.06 -5.21
C MET A 130 8.08 -11.21 -4.40
N PRO A 131 8.67 -11.61 -3.27
CA PRO A 131 8.09 -12.65 -2.44
C PRO A 131 6.78 -12.14 -1.82
N ALA A 132 5.81 -13.04 -1.65
CA ALA A 132 4.66 -12.76 -0.81
C ALA A 132 5.13 -12.64 0.65
N ARG A 133 4.38 -11.90 1.46
CA ARG A 133 4.68 -11.86 2.89
C ARG A 133 4.44 -13.22 3.52
N ASN A 134 5.39 -13.66 4.34
CA ASN A 134 5.31 -14.94 5.03
C ASN A 134 4.52 -14.81 6.34
N GLU A 135 3.24 -14.43 6.21
CA GLU A 135 2.35 -14.04 7.30
C GLU A 135 0.95 -14.59 7.08
N TYR A 136 0.10 -14.58 8.10
CA TYR A 136 -1.29 -14.97 7.92
C TYR A 136 -2.03 -14.03 6.96
N GLY A 137 -2.88 -14.61 6.11
CA GLY A 137 -3.85 -13.90 5.29
C GLY A 137 -3.63 -14.08 3.79
N HIS A 138 -4.25 -13.19 3.03
CA HIS A 138 -4.24 -13.21 1.57
C HIS A 138 -3.17 -12.27 1.03
N HIS A 139 -2.30 -12.79 0.17
CA HIS A 139 -1.21 -12.06 -0.47
C HIS A 139 -1.32 -12.21 -1.98
N ARG A 140 -0.99 -11.18 -2.75
CA ARG A 140 -0.99 -11.23 -4.21
C ARG A 140 0.39 -10.84 -4.73
N ILE A 141 0.93 -11.66 -5.61
CA ILE A 141 2.25 -11.46 -6.21
C ILE A 141 2.16 -11.60 -7.72
N GLY A 142 3.07 -10.93 -8.43
CA GLY A 142 3.16 -11.03 -9.88
C GLY A 142 4.53 -10.66 -10.41
N VAL A 143 4.78 -11.01 -11.67
CA VAL A 143 6.01 -10.68 -12.39
C VAL A 143 5.68 -10.46 -13.86
N THR A 144 6.25 -9.40 -14.44
CA THR A 144 6.26 -9.18 -15.89
C THR A 144 7.56 -9.74 -16.46
N PHE A 145 7.48 -10.48 -17.56
CA PHE A 145 8.63 -11.12 -18.20
C PHE A 145 8.47 -11.17 -19.72
N THR A 146 9.59 -11.21 -20.43
CA THR A 146 9.60 -11.26 -21.91
C THR A 146 10.16 -12.59 -22.37
N VAL A 147 9.34 -13.35 -23.08
CA VAL A 147 9.72 -14.62 -23.70
C VAL A 147 10.43 -14.32 -25.02
N PRO A 148 11.72 -14.68 -25.18
CA PRO A 148 12.46 -14.41 -26.41
C PRO A 148 12.00 -15.33 -27.56
N GLU A 149 12.32 -14.93 -28.80
CA GLU A 149 12.12 -15.81 -29.95
C GLU A 149 12.92 -17.11 -29.78
N GLY A 150 12.30 -18.23 -30.16
CA GLY A 150 12.93 -19.56 -30.06
C GLY A 150 12.99 -20.15 -28.65
N ALA A 151 12.46 -19.46 -27.62
CA ALA A 151 12.32 -20.01 -26.28
C ALA A 151 11.54 -21.32 -26.27
N ARG A 152 11.98 -22.27 -25.44
CA ARG A 152 11.33 -23.58 -25.25
C ARG A 152 11.02 -23.79 -23.77
N ASP A 153 10.13 -24.73 -23.49
CA ASP A 153 9.78 -25.15 -22.13
C ASP A 153 9.43 -23.98 -21.19
N VAL A 154 8.70 -22.98 -21.70
CA VAL A 154 8.27 -21.82 -20.92
C VAL A 154 7.31 -22.29 -19.82
N ARG A 155 7.66 -22.04 -18.57
CA ARG A 155 6.93 -22.46 -17.38
C ARG A 155 6.78 -21.31 -16.42
N VAL A 156 5.70 -21.32 -15.64
CA VAL A 156 5.52 -20.43 -14.50
C VAL A 156 5.30 -21.30 -13.27
N ARG A 157 6.14 -21.12 -12.26
CA ARG A 157 6.24 -21.97 -11.09
C ARG A 157 5.78 -21.23 -9.85
N LEU A 158 5.08 -21.95 -8.98
CA LEU A 158 4.59 -21.46 -7.69
C LEU A 158 5.44 -22.09 -6.60
N GLY A 159 6.39 -21.31 -6.07
CA GLY A 159 7.34 -21.76 -5.05
C GLY A 159 6.90 -21.37 -3.64
N ALA A 160 7.07 -22.27 -2.67
CA ALA A 160 6.82 -22.03 -1.25
C ALA A 160 7.77 -22.84 -0.37
N GLY A 161 7.99 -22.36 0.86
CA GLY A 161 8.68 -23.07 1.93
C GLY A 161 7.82 -24.19 2.54
N GLN A 162 8.37 -24.84 3.56
CA GLN A 162 7.73 -25.88 4.35
C GLN A 162 6.44 -25.36 5.00
N GLY A 163 5.34 -26.10 4.83
CA GLY A 163 4.02 -25.79 5.34
C GLY A 163 2.96 -25.82 4.24
N ASP A 164 1.79 -25.26 4.56
CA ASP A 164 0.63 -25.20 3.67
C ASP A 164 0.48 -23.82 3.06
N ALA A 165 0.37 -23.77 1.73
CA ALA A 165 0.01 -22.58 0.98
C ALA A 165 -1.16 -22.88 0.05
N ILE A 166 -2.21 -22.04 0.06
CA ILE A 166 -3.34 -22.19 -0.85
C ILE A 166 -3.22 -21.14 -1.96
N TRP A 167 -2.91 -21.57 -3.17
CA TRP A 167 -2.76 -20.72 -4.35
C TRP A 167 -4.10 -20.59 -5.08
N TYR A 168 -4.46 -19.40 -5.51
CA TYR A 168 -5.71 -19.13 -6.22
C TYR A 168 -5.58 -17.89 -7.12
N ASP A 169 -6.60 -17.62 -7.94
CA ASP A 169 -6.60 -16.52 -8.91
C ASP A 169 -5.33 -16.48 -9.79
N TYR A 170 -4.88 -17.64 -10.26
CA TYR A 170 -3.70 -17.76 -11.10
C TYR A 170 -3.99 -17.24 -12.52
N ALA A 171 -3.13 -16.36 -13.03
CA ALA A 171 -3.29 -15.82 -14.37
C ALA A 171 -1.94 -15.60 -15.05
N VAL A 172 -1.91 -15.86 -16.36
CA VAL A 172 -0.79 -15.50 -17.25
C VAL A 172 -1.36 -14.81 -18.47
N THR A 173 -1.12 -13.51 -18.61
CA THR A 173 -1.70 -12.68 -19.66
C THR A 173 -0.63 -12.13 -20.60
N ALA A 174 -0.95 -12.02 -21.88
CA ALA A 174 -0.07 -11.44 -22.90
C ALA A 174 -0.13 -9.90 -22.87
N THR A 175 0.18 -9.31 -21.72
CA THR A 175 0.15 -7.87 -21.47
C THR A 175 1.39 -7.45 -20.67
N GLU A 176 1.84 -6.22 -20.87
CA GLU A 176 2.95 -5.66 -20.09
C GLU A 176 2.51 -5.23 -18.68
N ALA A 177 1.28 -4.74 -18.56
CA ALA A 177 0.66 -4.31 -17.32
C ALA A 177 -0.15 -5.42 -16.66
N PRO A 178 -0.22 -5.45 -15.31
CA PRO A 178 -1.11 -6.33 -14.59
C PRO A 178 -2.57 -5.99 -14.93
N VAL A 179 -3.35 -7.02 -15.25
CA VAL A 179 -4.80 -6.94 -15.40
C VAL A 179 -5.48 -7.59 -14.20
N ARG A 180 -6.71 -7.17 -13.90
CA ARG A 180 -7.52 -7.84 -12.87
C ARG A 180 -7.69 -9.31 -13.24
N HIS A 181 -7.67 -10.19 -12.25
CA HIS A 181 -7.88 -11.61 -12.48
C HIS A 181 -9.24 -11.83 -13.14
N PHE A 182 -9.27 -12.70 -14.14
CA PHE A 182 -10.50 -13.16 -14.77
C PHE A 182 -10.32 -14.59 -15.30
N ASP A 183 -11.45 -15.23 -15.53
CA ASP A 183 -11.57 -16.50 -16.24
C ASP A 183 -12.85 -16.56 -17.07
N GLY A 184 -13.14 -17.72 -17.70
CA GLY A 184 -14.32 -17.85 -18.55
C GLY A 184 -15.65 -17.96 -17.81
N ASP A 185 -15.64 -18.13 -16.48
CA ASP A 185 -16.83 -18.16 -15.62
C ASP A 185 -17.08 -16.82 -14.92
N THR A 186 -16.18 -15.86 -15.11
CA THR A 186 -16.31 -14.49 -14.58
C THR A 186 -17.59 -13.86 -15.14
N PRO A 187 -18.51 -13.35 -14.30
CA PRO A 187 -19.74 -12.73 -14.78
C PRO A 187 -19.43 -11.54 -15.69
N ALA A 188 -20.10 -11.46 -16.84
CA ALA A 188 -20.02 -10.28 -17.70
C ALA A 188 -20.55 -9.04 -16.97
N ASP A 189 -19.95 -7.89 -17.24
CA ASP A 189 -20.38 -6.59 -16.77
C ASP A 189 -20.66 -5.66 -17.97
N ASP A 190 -20.95 -4.39 -17.72
CA ASP A 190 -21.27 -3.40 -18.75
C ASP A 190 -20.06 -3.05 -19.67
N VAL A 191 -18.89 -3.62 -19.39
CA VAL A 191 -17.62 -3.22 -20.00
C VAL A 191 -16.91 -4.41 -20.63
N TYR A 192 -17.05 -5.60 -20.06
CA TYR A 192 -16.29 -6.77 -20.41
C TYR A 192 -17.18 -8.00 -20.52
N ARG A 193 -16.93 -8.75 -21.59
CA ARG A 193 -17.41 -10.12 -21.76
C ARG A 193 -16.28 -11.10 -21.49
N TYR A 194 -16.59 -12.13 -20.72
CA TYR A 194 -15.67 -13.21 -20.40
C TYR A 194 -16.16 -14.52 -21.02
N GLU A 195 -15.26 -15.32 -21.58
CA GLU A 195 -15.60 -16.60 -22.17
C GLU A 195 -14.41 -17.57 -22.16
N TRP A 196 -14.69 -18.86 -22.11
CA TRP A 196 -13.69 -19.90 -22.35
C TRP A 196 -13.41 -19.99 -23.87
N THR A 197 -12.15 -20.10 -24.26
CA THR A 197 -11.80 -20.28 -25.69
C THR A 197 -12.09 -21.69 -26.20
N GLY A 198 -12.33 -22.64 -25.29
CA GLY A 198 -12.77 -23.99 -25.57
C GLY A 198 -13.55 -24.57 -24.39
N SER A 199 -13.11 -25.72 -23.87
CA SER A 199 -13.77 -26.36 -22.74
C SER A 199 -13.50 -25.62 -21.42
N PRO A 200 -14.52 -25.39 -20.56
CA PRO A 200 -14.35 -24.79 -19.25
C PRO A 200 -13.28 -25.50 -18.40
N ASN A 201 -12.42 -24.73 -17.73
CA ASN A 201 -11.32 -25.22 -16.88
C ASN A 201 -10.31 -26.17 -17.58
N ALA A 202 -10.25 -26.12 -18.90
CA ALA A 202 -9.30 -26.90 -19.71
C ALA A 202 -8.76 -26.12 -20.92
N SER A 203 -9.06 -24.84 -21.02
CA SER A 203 -8.65 -23.97 -22.13
C SER A 203 -8.44 -22.55 -21.64
N PRO A 204 -7.64 -21.72 -22.34
CA PRO A 204 -7.52 -20.30 -22.03
C PRO A 204 -8.89 -19.62 -21.94
N SER A 205 -8.95 -18.56 -21.15
CA SER A 205 -10.11 -17.66 -21.12
C SER A 205 -9.81 -16.34 -21.81
N ARG A 206 -10.85 -15.71 -22.34
CA ARG A 206 -10.77 -14.42 -23.04
C ARG A 206 -11.64 -13.41 -22.32
N ARG A 207 -11.06 -12.24 -22.04
CA ARG A 207 -11.79 -11.02 -21.73
C ARG A 207 -11.83 -10.16 -22.97
N THR A 208 -13.03 -9.76 -23.40
CA THR A 208 -13.23 -8.86 -24.54
C THR A 208 -13.85 -7.57 -24.05
N PHE A 209 -13.20 -6.45 -24.35
CA PHE A 209 -13.73 -5.11 -24.07
C PHE A 209 -14.94 -4.84 -24.97
N GLN A 210 -16.08 -4.46 -24.40
CA GLN A 210 -17.33 -4.23 -25.14
C GLN A 210 -17.96 -2.90 -24.70
N PRO A 211 -17.48 -1.78 -25.22
CA PRO A 211 -17.92 -0.45 -24.79
C PRO A 211 -19.33 -0.08 -25.29
N ASP A 212 -19.94 -0.89 -26.16
CA ASP A 212 -21.28 -0.64 -26.72
C ASP A 212 -22.39 -0.56 -25.64
N ALA A 213 -22.11 -0.98 -24.41
CA ALA A 213 -23.00 -0.87 -23.26
C ALA A 213 -22.74 0.35 -22.37
N LEU A 214 -21.74 1.20 -22.65
CA LEU A 214 -21.44 2.41 -21.87
C LEU A 214 -22.54 3.47 -22.08
N PRO A 215 -23.32 3.82 -21.03
CA PRO A 215 -24.34 4.85 -21.14
C PRO A 215 -23.72 6.21 -21.49
N GLY A 216 -24.32 6.93 -22.45
CA GLY A 216 -23.95 8.29 -22.76
C GLY A 216 -23.98 9.21 -21.52
N ALA A 217 -22.97 10.05 -21.39
CA ALA A 217 -22.85 11.18 -20.46
C ALA A 217 -23.42 10.91 -19.05
N GLY A 218 -22.74 10.08 -18.25
CA GLY A 218 -23.06 9.96 -16.83
C GLY A 218 -22.43 8.80 -16.05
N SER A 219 -21.91 7.75 -16.69
CA SER A 219 -21.30 6.63 -15.96
C SER A 219 -19.80 6.86 -15.70
N ALA A 220 -19.29 6.27 -14.61
CA ALA A 220 -17.86 6.23 -14.30
C ALA A 220 -17.05 5.85 -15.55
N VAL A 221 -16.03 6.62 -15.88
CA VAL A 221 -15.16 6.28 -17.01
C VAL A 221 -14.45 4.99 -16.65
N VAL A 222 -14.60 3.98 -17.51
CA VAL A 222 -13.86 2.73 -17.42
C VAL A 222 -12.38 3.05 -17.49
N GLU A 223 -11.63 2.69 -16.46
CA GLU A 223 -10.18 2.71 -16.54
C GLU A 223 -9.73 1.57 -17.49
N PRO A 224 -9.05 1.89 -18.60
CA PRO A 224 -8.53 0.85 -19.47
C PRO A 224 -7.43 0.08 -18.75
N GLU A 225 -7.45 -1.25 -18.86
CA GLU A 225 -6.40 -2.10 -18.31
C GLU A 225 -5.33 -2.42 -19.36
N THR A 226 -5.57 -2.10 -20.64
CA THR A 226 -4.57 -2.24 -21.72
C THR A 226 -4.44 -0.98 -22.59
N PRO A 227 -3.29 -0.75 -23.23
CA PRO A 227 -3.12 0.35 -24.18
C PRO A 227 -4.10 0.33 -25.36
N ALA A 228 -4.52 -0.86 -25.80
CA ALA A 228 -5.49 -1.03 -26.88
C ALA A 228 -6.90 -0.61 -26.45
N GLU A 229 -7.33 -0.98 -25.24
CA GLU A 229 -8.58 -0.49 -24.63
C GLU A 229 -8.54 1.04 -24.48
N ALA A 230 -7.41 1.59 -24.02
CA ALA A 230 -7.25 3.04 -23.87
C ALA A 230 -7.37 3.79 -25.21
N ALA A 231 -6.81 3.25 -26.30
CA ALA A 231 -6.91 3.86 -27.63
C ALA A 231 -8.36 3.92 -28.12
N VAL A 232 -9.12 2.83 -27.96
CA VAL A 232 -10.55 2.78 -28.30
C VAL A 232 -11.36 3.77 -27.47
N LEU A 233 -11.14 3.82 -26.15
CA LEU A 233 -11.84 4.75 -25.27
C LEU A 233 -11.59 6.22 -25.64
N ARG A 234 -10.36 6.59 -26.04
CA ARG A 234 -10.05 7.97 -26.47
C ARG A 234 -10.91 8.41 -27.66
N GLU A 235 -11.14 7.52 -28.62
CA GLU A 235 -11.98 7.82 -29.79
C GLU A 235 -13.46 7.96 -29.40
N LEU A 236 -13.95 7.06 -28.54
CA LEU A 236 -15.34 7.05 -28.09
C LEU A 236 -15.73 8.29 -27.27
N VAL A 237 -14.80 8.77 -26.43
CA VAL A 237 -15.07 9.87 -25.49
C VAL A 237 -14.64 11.25 -25.98
N ALA A 238 -14.11 11.37 -27.20
CA ALA A 238 -13.52 12.61 -27.73
C ALA A 238 -14.47 13.84 -27.69
N GLY A 239 -15.78 13.61 -27.68
CA GLY A 239 -16.81 14.66 -27.58
C GLY A 239 -17.21 15.07 -26.15
N ASP A 240 -16.71 14.38 -25.12
CA ASP A 240 -17.01 14.63 -23.72
C ASP A 240 -15.72 15.01 -22.95
N PRO A 241 -15.49 16.31 -22.68
CA PRO A 241 -14.29 16.77 -22.00
C PRO A 241 -14.11 16.21 -20.59
N MET A 242 -15.19 15.85 -19.87
CA MET A 242 -15.07 15.20 -18.56
C MET A 242 -14.54 13.77 -18.72
N ALA A 243 -15.04 13.04 -19.71
CA ALA A 243 -14.59 11.69 -19.97
C ALA A 243 -13.14 11.66 -20.50
N VAL A 244 -12.77 12.60 -21.37
CA VAL A 244 -11.37 12.82 -21.80
C VAL A 244 -10.46 13.07 -20.61
N ALA A 245 -10.88 13.94 -19.67
CA ALA A 245 -10.09 14.23 -18.48
C ALA A 245 -9.83 13.00 -17.61
N ARG A 246 -10.87 12.21 -17.31
CA ARG A 246 -10.75 10.99 -16.50
C ARG A 246 -9.83 9.96 -17.16
N LEU A 247 -9.93 9.80 -18.48
CA LEU A 247 -9.06 8.89 -19.23
C LEU A 247 -7.59 9.37 -19.25
N ALA A 248 -7.38 10.68 -19.37
CA ALA A 248 -6.05 11.27 -19.28
C ALA A 248 -5.43 11.09 -17.89
N LEU A 249 -6.22 11.27 -16.81
CA LEU A 249 -5.79 11.00 -15.43
C LEU A 249 -5.40 9.52 -15.24
N ALA A 250 -6.23 8.58 -15.72
CA ALA A 250 -5.93 7.16 -15.66
C ALA A 250 -4.63 6.79 -16.42
N ALA A 251 -4.32 7.52 -17.49
CA ALA A 251 -3.07 7.38 -18.26
C ALA A 251 -1.86 8.14 -17.65
N GLY A 252 -2.05 8.86 -16.54
CA GLY A 252 -1.03 9.72 -15.93
C GLY A 252 -0.74 11.02 -16.70
N ASP A 253 -1.51 11.35 -17.74
CA ASP A 253 -1.39 12.60 -18.50
C ASP A 253 -2.14 13.73 -17.82
N THR A 254 -1.53 14.25 -16.75
CA THR A 254 -2.10 15.33 -15.93
C THR A 254 -2.31 16.61 -16.75
N ALA A 255 -1.47 16.88 -17.75
CA ALA A 255 -1.59 18.09 -18.57
C ALA A 255 -2.84 18.04 -19.45
N ALA A 256 -3.05 16.94 -20.19
CA ALA A 256 -4.24 16.75 -20.99
C ALA A 256 -5.52 16.72 -20.13
N ALA A 257 -5.43 16.12 -18.94
CA ALA A 257 -6.53 16.12 -17.99
C ALA A 257 -6.92 17.54 -17.56
N VAL A 258 -5.96 18.36 -17.14
CA VAL A 258 -6.21 19.74 -16.70
C VAL A 258 -6.84 20.58 -17.81
N ASP A 259 -6.38 20.43 -19.06
CA ASP A 259 -6.94 21.18 -20.20
C ASP A 259 -8.39 20.78 -20.48
N ALA A 260 -8.72 19.49 -20.43
CA ALA A 260 -10.08 19.01 -20.61
C ALA A 260 -11.00 19.42 -19.44
N LEU A 261 -10.54 19.32 -18.19
CA LEU A 261 -11.28 19.76 -17.00
C LEU A 261 -11.62 21.25 -17.04
N ARG A 262 -10.68 22.09 -17.50
CA ARG A 262 -10.91 23.54 -17.66
C ARG A 262 -12.01 23.84 -18.68
N GLN A 263 -12.17 23.02 -19.72
CA GLN A 263 -13.28 23.16 -20.66
C GLN A 263 -14.63 22.88 -19.97
N VAL A 264 -14.70 21.84 -19.13
CA VAL A 264 -15.92 21.53 -18.34
C VAL A 264 -16.25 22.66 -17.36
N VAL A 265 -15.26 23.19 -16.64
CA VAL A 265 -15.45 24.35 -15.73
C VAL A 265 -15.94 25.58 -16.50
N LYS A 266 -15.37 25.86 -17.68
CA LYS A 266 -15.82 26.96 -18.55
C LYS A 266 -17.26 26.77 -19.05
N ALA A 267 -17.70 25.53 -19.21
CA ALA A 267 -19.07 25.18 -19.56
C ALA A 267 -20.05 25.20 -18.35
N GLY A 268 -19.57 25.47 -17.13
CA GLY A 268 -20.37 25.69 -15.92
C GLY A 268 -20.19 24.63 -14.84
N ASP A 269 -19.82 23.40 -15.21
CA ASP A 269 -19.54 22.28 -14.30
C ASP A 269 -20.63 22.07 -13.24
N PRO A 270 -21.90 21.78 -13.62
CA PRO A 270 -23.05 21.90 -12.73
C PRO A 270 -22.92 21.09 -11.42
N ASP A 271 -22.30 19.92 -11.48
CA ASP A 271 -22.11 19.02 -10.33
C ASP A 271 -20.77 19.23 -9.59
N GLY A 272 -19.88 20.07 -10.12
CA GLY A 272 -18.60 20.38 -9.50
C GLY A 272 -17.55 19.27 -9.67
N ASP A 273 -17.78 18.30 -10.55
CA ASP A 273 -16.88 17.17 -10.79
C ASP A 273 -15.54 17.64 -11.36
N ALA A 274 -15.56 18.64 -12.26
CA ALA A 274 -14.32 19.14 -12.85
C ALA A 274 -13.52 19.97 -11.85
N ALA A 275 -14.21 20.79 -11.06
CA ALA A 275 -13.60 21.51 -9.95
C ALA A 275 -13.04 20.57 -8.88
N TRP A 276 -13.71 19.44 -8.62
CA TRP A 276 -13.22 18.39 -7.71
C TRP A 276 -11.88 17.82 -8.17
N GLU A 277 -11.79 17.33 -9.40
CA GLU A 277 -10.54 16.74 -9.92
C GLU A 277 -9.41 17.78 -10.03
N LEU A 278 -9.69 18.99 -10.51
CA LEU A 278 -8.71 20.09 -10.50
C LEU A 278 -8.23 20.42 -9.08
N GLY A 279 -9.15 20.35 -8.10
CA GLY A 279 -8.85 20.55 -6.69
C GLY A 279 -7.90 19.48 -6.14
N ARG A 280 -8.15 18.20 -6.45
CA ARG A 280 -7.26 17.09 -6.10
C ARG A 280 -5.87 17.23 -6.72
N ILE A 281 -5.79 17.55 -8.00
CA ILE A 281 -4.51 17.82 -8.68
C ILE A 281 -3.78 18.96 -7.97
N ALA A 282 -4.48 20.04 -7.63
CA ALA A 282 -3.90 21.16 -6.89
C ALA A 282 -3.43 20.78 -5.47
N LEU A 283 -4.08 19.83 -4.79
CA LEU A 283 -3.58 19.29 -3.51
C LEU A 283 -2.27 18.52 -3.70
N THR A 284 -2.19 17.63 -4.70
CA THR A 284 -0.99 16.85 -4.99
C THR A 284 0.19 17.74 -5.40
N GLU A 285 -0.07 18.82 -6.14
CA GLU A 285 0.93 19.82 -6.53
C GLU A 285 1.23 20.87 -5.44
N GLU A 286 0.68 20.69 -4.23
CA GLU A 286 0.85 21.59 -3.08
C GLU A 286 0.37 23.05 -3.32
N ARG A 287 -0.53 23.26 -4.29
CA ARG A 287 -1.14 24.56 -4.60
C ARG A 287 -2.37 24.82 -3.73
N TRP A 288 -2.16 24.89 -2.42
CA TRP A 288 -3.21 24.89 -1.39
C TRP A 288 -4.32 25.93 -1.58
N ALA A 289 -3.97 27.18 -1.92
CA ALA A 289 -4.96 28.24 -2.13
C ALA A 289 -5.83 28.00 -3.39
N ALA A 290 -5.24 27.44 -4.45
CA ALA A 290 -5.99 27.07 -5.64
C ALA A 290 -6.89 25.86 -5.37
N ALA A 291 -6.38 24.87 -4.64
CA ALA A 291 -7.16 23.73 -4.18
C ALA A 291 -8.37 24.18 -3.36
N GLU A 292 -8.19 25.07 -2.38
CA GLU A 292 -9.30 25.65 -1.60
C GLU A 292 -10.38 26.24 -2.50
N GLN A 293 -10.01 27.12 -3.44
CA GLN A 293 -10.99 27.79 -4.31
C GLN A 293 -11.81 26.81 -5.15
N LEU A 294 -11.15 25.80 -5.73
CA LEU A 294 -11.79 24.78 -6.55
C LEU A 294 -12.70 23.87 -5.71
N LEU A 295 -12.19 23.40 -4.57
CA LEU A 295 -12.89 22.46 -3.70
C LEU A 295 -14.10 23.09 -3.01
N ARG A 296 -14.05 24.38 -2.64
CA ARG A 296 -15.23 25.09 -2.10
C ARG A 296 -16.41 25.05 -3.06
N GLY A 297 -16.16 25.28 -4.35
CA GLY A 297 -17.20 25.20 -5.38
C GLY A 297 -17.74 23.78 -5.56
N ALA A 298 -16.85 22.78 -5.55
CA ALA A 298 -17.21 21.38 -5.68
C ALA A 298 -18.04 20.85 -4.50
N VAL A 299 -17.69 21.25 -3.27
CA VAL A 299 -18.43 20.90 -2.04
C VAL A 299 -19.80 21.58 -2.01
N ALA A 300 -19.90 22.85 -2.39
CA ALA A 300 -21.18 23.56 -2.39
C ALA A 300 -22.22 22.97 -3.35
N LYS A 301 -21.76 22.38 -4.46
CA LYS A 301 -22.62 21.73 -5.46
C LYS A 301 -23.11 20.35 -5.01
N ARG A 302 -22.27 19.60 -4.29
CA ARG A 302 -22.56 18.24 -3.80
C ARG A 302 -22.04 18.04 -2.38
N PRO A 303 -22.69 18.60 -1.35
CA PRO A 303 -22.25 18.49 0.04
C PRO A 303 -22.29 17.04 0.57
N GLU A 304 -23.16 16.20 0.01
CA GLU A 304 -23.29 14.79 0.36
C GLU A 304 -22.13 13.91 -0.13
N ALA A 305 -21.32 14.39 -1.09
CA ALA A 305 -20.06 13.78 -1.50
C ALA A 305 -18.95 14.20 -0.51
N PHE A 306 -19.01 13.65 0.69
CA PHE A 306 -18.22 14.08 1.85
C PHE A 306 -16.70 14.04 1.64
N GLU A 307 -16.19 13.21 0.73
CA GLU A 307 -14.76 13.15 0.38
C GLU A 307 -14.25 14.51 -0.10
N ARG A 308 -15.12 15.28 -0.78
CA ARG A 308 -14.84 16.66 -1.20
C ARG A 308 -14.61 17.59 -0.02
N GLY A 309 -15.42 17.43 1.03
CA GLY A 309 -15.31 18.22 2.25
C GLY A 309 -14.05 17.91 3.04
N TYR A 310 -13.64 16.63 3.11
CA TYR A 310 -12.37 16.25 3.74
C TYR A 310 -11.14 16.75 2.97
N ALA A 311 -11.18 16.73 1.64
CA ALA A 311 -10.13 17.34 0.82
C ALA A 311 -10.05 18.86 0.99
N LEU A 312 -11.20 19.54 1.10
CA LEU A 312 -11.25 20.96 1.42
C LEU A 312 -10.65 21.25 2.81
N ALA A 313 -10.98 20.42 3.81
CA ALA A 313 -10.39 20.51 5.14
C ALA A 313 -8.86 20.34 5.10
N LEU A 314 -8.33 19.41 4.30
CA LEU A 314 -6.89 19.27 4.08
C LEU A 314 -6.25 20.54 3.51
N ALA A 315 -6.90 21.20 2.55
CA ALA A 315 -6.42 22.49 2.04
C ALA A 315 -6.35 23.54 3.17
N TYR A 316 -7.37 23.62 4.02
CA TYR A 316 -7.39 24.52 5.18
C TYR A 316 -6.30 24.20 6.21
N ASP A 317 -6.02 22.93 6.49
CA ASP A 317 -4.93 22.50 7.37
C ASP A 317 -3.57 22.99 6.86
N LYS A 318 -3.31 22.83 5.56
CA LYS A 318 -2.05 23.29 4.93
C LYS A 318 -1.93 24.81 4.93
N LEU A 319 -3.05 25.53 4.81
CA LEU A 319 -3.14 26.98 4.96
C LEU A 319 -3.14 27.47 6.41
N LYS A 320 -3.01 26.57 7.41
CA LYS A 320 -3.03 26.89 8.85
C LYS A 320 -4.34 27.52 9.34
N ARG A 321 -5.46 27.21 8.67
CA ARG A 321 -6.80 27.69 8.99
C ARG A 321 -7.60 26.61 9.72
N ARG A 322 -7.25 26.38 11.00
CA ARG A 322 -7.78 25.24 11.80
C ARG A 322 -9.30 25.27 12.00
N ASP A 323 -9.88 26.44 12.21
CA ASP A 323 -11.34 26.55 12.44
C ASP A 323 -12.13 26.20 11.17
N ASP A 324 -11.66 26.67 10.01
CA ASP A 324 -12.26 26.35 8.71
C ASP A 324 -12.12 24.85 8.39
N SER A 325 -10.97 24.25 8.69
CA SER A 325 -10.75 22.81 8.56
C SER A 325 -11.72 22.00 9.43
N ARG A 326 -11.94 22.44 10.68
CA ARG A 326 -12.87 21.80 11.61
C ARG A 326 -14.30 21.89 11.11
N GLN A 327 -14.71 23.06 10.63
CA GLN A 327 -16.05 23.26 10.07
C GLN A 327 -16.27 22.40 8.82
N ALA A 328 -15.31 22.37 7.89
CA ALA A 328 -15.40 21.56 6.68
C ALA A 328 -15.44 20.05 7.01
N SER A 329 -14.61 19.59 7.95
CA SER A 329 -14.59 18.20 8.40
C SER A 329 -15.90 17.80 9.10
N ALA A 330 -16.44 18.65 9.97
CA ALA A 330 -17.71 18.40 10.64
C ALA A 330 -18.88 18.33 9.66
N ALA A 331 -18.90 19.21 8.65
CA ALA A 331 -19.92 19.21 7.61
C ALA A 331 -19.85 17.94 6.74
N ALA A 332 -18.64 17.52 6.35
CA ALA A 332 -18.44 16.27 5.64
C ALA A 332 -18.86 15.06 6.48
N LEU A 333 -18.45 15.03 7.75
CA LEU A 333 -18.77 13.96 8.70
C LEU A 333 -20.27 13.76 8.91
N ALA A 334 -21.07 14.83 8.82
CA ALA A 334 -22.52 14.74 8.92
C ALA A 334 -23.17 13.85 7.82
N HIS A 335 -22.49 13.69 6.67
CA HIS A 335 -22.92 12.81 5.58
C HIS A 335 -22.25 11.42 5.63
N ASP A 336 -21.13 11.30 6.33
CA ASP A 336 -20.29 10.10 6.43
C ASP A 336 -20.67 9.23 7.64
N THR A 337 -21.83 8.57 7.52
CA THR A 337 -22.52 7.93 8.66
C THR A 337 -22.12 6.48 8.93
N LYS A 338 -21.24 5.88 8.12
CA LYS A 338 -20.90 4.45 8.18
C LYS A 338 -19.49 4.18 8.68
N LEU A 339 -18.91 5.11 9.44
CA LEU A 339 -17.58 4.93 9.99
C LEU A 339 -17.56 3.78 11.02
N PRO A 340 -16.55 2.89 10.98
CA PRO A 340 -16.42 1.79 11.95
C PRO A 340 -15.91 2.25 13.33
N PHE A 341 -15.83 3.55 13.56
CA PHE A 341 -15.35 4.21 14.78
C PHE A 341 -16.10 5.54 14.97
N ASP A 342 -15.99 6.12 16.17
CA ASP A 342 -16.58 7.42 16.49
C ASP A 342 -15.82 8.56 15.78
N GLY A 343 -16.36 9.00 14.65
CA GLY A 343 -15.80 10.09 13.85
C GLY A 343 -15.83 11.45 14.57
N THR A 344 -16.83 11.71 15.42
CA THR A 344 -16.92 12.97 16.18
C THR A 344 -15.81 13.01 17.23
N ALA A 345 -15.62 11.92 17.98
CA ALA A 345 -14.52 11.82 18.94
C ALA A 345 -13.13 11.82 18.28
N LEU A 346 -13.02 11.43 17.00
CA LEU A 346 -11.77 11.56 16.23
C LEU A 346 -11.51 13.01 15.78
N LEU A 347 -12.56 13.73 15.37
CA LEU A 347 -12.46 15.13 14.98
C LEU A 347 -12.17 16.04 16.19
N ASP A 348 -12.71 15.69 17.35
CA ASP A 348 -12.51 16.44 18.59
C ASP A 348 -11.12 16.24 19.19
N SER A 349 -10.43 15.11 18.93
CA SER A 349 -9.06 14.88 19.43
C SER A 349 -8.03 15.79 18.75
N ASP A 350 -8.09 15.89 17.42
CA ASP A 350 -7.35 16.84 16.60
C ASP A 350 -8.14 17.00 15.30
N VAL A 351 -8.09 18.19 14.69
CA VAL A 351 -8.67 18.41 13.36
C VAL A 351 -7.69 18.01 12.25
N THR A 352 -6.40 18.12 12.52
CA THR A 352 -5.34 17.99 11.52
C THR A 352 -5.38 16.61 10.87
N SER A 353 -5.33 16.56 9.54
CA SER A 353 -5.27 15.30 8.78
C SER A 353 -6.43 14.35 9.10
N PHE A 354 -7.63 14.88 9.41
CA PHE A 354 -8.81 14.05 9.71
C PHE A 354 -9.12 13.06 8.58
N GLY A 355 -9.09 13.52 7.32
CA GLY A 355 -9.33 12.66 6.16
C GLY A 355 -8.36 11.47 6.10
N ALA A 356 -7.07 11.68 6.33
CA ALA A 356 -6.09 10.60 6.36
C ALA A 356 -6.36 9.59 7.50
N ARG A 357 -6.67 10.09 8.70
CA ARG A 357 -7.02 9.25 9.86
C ARG A 357 -8.30 8.44 9.61
N ARG A 358 -9.28 9.04 8.94
CA ARG A 358 -10.52 8.37 8.51
C ARG A 358 -10.23 7.19 7.58
N GLU A 359 -9.49 7.42 6.50
CA GLU A 359 -9.12 6.37 5.53
C GLU A 359 -8.37 5.21 6.22
N LEU A 360 -7.42 5.55 7.09
CA LEU A 360 -6.69 4.57 7.88
C LEU A 360 -7.63 3.77 8.79
N GLY A 361 -8.56 4.43 9.48
CA GLY A 361 -9.53 3.76 10.34
C GLY A 361 -10.43 2.77 9.58
N ILE A 362 -10.88 3.12 8.38
CA ILE A 362 -11.71 2.25 7.54
C ILE A 362 -10.89 1.01 7.13
N PHE A 363 -9.71 1.22 6.58
CA PHE A 363 -8.80 0.13 6.18
C PHE A 363 -8.49 -0.81 7.35
N LEU A 364 -8.13 -0.25 8.51
CA LEU A 364 -7.77 -1.06 9.68
C LEU A 364 -8.97 -1.84 10.20
N ALA A 365 -10.18 -1.29 10.15
CA ALA A 365 -11.39 -1.99 10.55
C ALA A 365 -11.72 -3.16 9.59
N GLU A 366 -11.62 -2.93 8.28
CA GLU A 366 -11.83 -3.96 7.25
C GLU A 366 -10.84 -5.12 7.39
N HIS A 367 -9.61 -4.84 7.82
CA HIS A 367 -8.54 -5.83 7.95
C HIS A 367 -8.25 -6.27 9.39
N LEU A 368 -9.06 -5.87 10.38
CA LEU A 368 -8.72 -6.04 11.79
C LEU A 368 -8.52 -7.51 12.20
N VAL A 369 -9.31 -8.43 11.62
CA VAL A 369 -9.18 -9.87 11.86
C VAL A 369 -7.81 -10.39 11.39
N GLN A 370 -7.36 -9.99 10.21
CA GLN A 370 -6.05 -10.36 9.68
C GLN A 370 -4.93 -9.78 10.55
N ILE A 371 -5.03 -8.49 10.90
CA ILE A 371 -4.04 -7.79 11.73
C ILE A 371 -3.92 -8.46 13.11
N ARG A 372 -5.04 -8.78 13.76
CA ARG A 372 -5.06 -9.50 15.05
C ARG A 372 -4.41 -10.86 14.96
N THR A 373 -4.77 -11.64 13.94
CA THR A 373 -4.22 -12.99 13.75
C THR A 373 -2.70 -12.94 13.51
N GLN A 374 -2.22 -12.01 12.67
CA GLN A 374 -0.80 -11.80 12.44
C GLN A 374 -0.05 -11.39 13.72
N ALA A 375 -0.66 -10.53 14.55
CA ALA A 375 -0.08 -10.10 15.82
C ALA A 375 0.00 -11.26 16.83
N GLU A 376 -1.08 -12.05 16.97
CA GLU A 376 -1.14 -13.19 17.87
C GLU A 376 -0.17 -14.31 17.48
N GLN A 377 -0.09 -14.64 16.19
CA GLN A 377 0.85 -15.65 15.70
C GLN A 377 2.31 -15.27 15.93
N ARG A 378 2.64 -13.97 15.87
CA ARG A 378 3.96 -13.47 16.22
C ARG A 378 4.21 -13.53 17.71
N LEU A 379 3.25 -13.04 18.50
CA LEU A 379 3.35 -13.02 19.96
C LEU A 379 3.49 -14.42 20.56
N ALA A 380 2.91 -15.43 19.90
CA ALA A 380 3.03 -16.84 20.31
C ALA A 380 4.42 -17.44 20.04
N ARG A 381 5.29 -16.77 19.28
CA ARG A 381 6.66 -17.25 19.02
C ARG A 381 7.52 -16.98 20.25
N PRO A 382 8.39 -17.93 20.65
CA PRO A 382 9.39 -17.66 21.68
C PRO A 382 10.26 -16.48 21.25
N ALA A 383 10.41 -15.48 22.12
CA ALA A 383 11.38 -14.41 21.90
C ALA A 383 12.80 -15.01 21.93
N ASP A 384 13.43 -15.12 20.77
CA ASP A 384 14.83 -15.55 20.64
C ASP A 384 15.75 -14.32 20.72
N SER A 385 15.80 -13.72 21.91
CA SER A 385 16.68 -12.60 22.19
C SER A 385 17.44 -12.81 23.50
N THR A 386 18.75 -12.63 23.44
CA THR A 386 19.64 -12.59 24.59
C THR A 386 19.93 -11.16 25.07
N PHE A 387 19.34 -10.15 24.42
CA PHE A 387 19.58 -8.76 24.78
C PHE A 387 18.80 -8.36 26.04
N ASP A 388 19.48 -7.69 26.98
CA ASP A 388 18.83 -7.05 28.14
C ASP A 388 18.47 -5.60 27.80
N GLN A 389 17.21 -5.38 27.42
CA GLN A 389 16.63 -4.07 27.08
C GLN A 389 17.54 -3.27 26.11
N PRO A 390 17.76 -3.76 24.88
CA PRO A 390 18.65 -3.12 23.91
C PRO A 390 18.17 -1.70 23.55
N ILE A 391 19.10 -0.83 23.17
CA ILE A 391 18.85 0.53 22.70
C ILE A 391 19.28 0.59 21.24
N PHE A 392 18.31 0.77 20.34
CA PHE A 392 18.53 0.89 18.91
C PHE A 392 18.56 2.36 18.50
N VAL A 393 19.59 2.75 17.76
CA VAL A 393 19.73 4.06 17.15
C VAL A 393 20.17 3.87 15.69
N TYR A 394 19.52 4.56 14.76
CA TYR A 394 19.69 4.33 13.33
C TYR A 394 20.10 5.59 12.58
N TRP A 395 21.13 5.46 11.74
CA TRP A 395 21.48 6.45 10.72
C TRP A 395 21.81 5.73 9.42
N ALA A 396 20.99 5.92 8.38
CA ALA A 396 21.02 5.11 7.15
C ALA A 396 22.42 5.02 6.52
N GLN A 397 23.12 6.15 6.44
CA GLN A 397 24.45 6.29 5.83
C GLN A 397 25.61 5.91 6.76
N GLY A 398 25.32 5.53 8.01
CA GLY A 398 26.31 5.27 9.06
C GLY A 398 26.76 6.53 9.81
N PHE A 399 27.09 6.37 11.09
CA PHE A 399 27.36 7.49 12.00
C PHE A 399 28.63 8.28 11.67
N GLU A 400 29.59 7.70 10.94
CA GLU A 400 30.77 8.43 10.45
C GLU A 400 30.40 9.57 9.49
N ALA A 401 29.35 9.37 8.67
CA ALA A 401 28.84 10.37 7.74
C ALA A 401 27.75 11.27 8.37
N ALA A 402 27.38 11.05 9.63
CA ALA A 402 26.29 11.78 10.26
C ALA A 402 26.65 13.26 10.56
N PRO A 403 25.66 14.17 10.58
CA PRO A 403 25.87 15.56 10.97
C PRO A 403 26.51 15.70 12.37
N PRO A 404 27.29 16.76 12.64
CA PRO A 404 27.95 16.95 13.93
C PRO A 404 27.03 16.86 15.15
N VAL A 405 25.80 17.39 15.05
CA VAL A 405 24.80 17.30 16.13
C VAL A 405 24.33 15.87 16.39
N VAL A 406 24.22 15.04 15.34
CA VAL A 406 23.88 13.61 15.48
C VAL A 406 25.03 12.84 16.13
N LYS A 407 26.28 13.16 15.75
CA LYS A 407 27.47 12.59 16.42
C LYS A 407 27.53 12.96 17.91
N ALA A 408 27.20 14.21 18.25
CA ALA A 408 27.11 14.64 19.65
C ALA A 408 26.00 13.89 20.42
N CYS A 409 24.83 13.69 19.81
CA CYS A 409 23.75 12.88 20.38
C CYS A 409 24.17 11.43 20.63
N LEU A 410 24.85 10.80 19.67
CA LEU A 410 25.37 9.44 19.82
C LEU A 410 26.40 9.35 20.96
N THR A 411 27.31 10.32 21.06
CA THR A 411 28.27 10.39 22.17
C THR A 411 27.56 10.46 23.50
N ALA A 412 26.58 11.35 23.66
CA ALA A 412 25.79 11.47 24.89
C ALA A 412 25.04 10.17 25.23
N LEU A 413 24.47 9.50 24.22
CA LEU A 413 23.81 8.20 24.39
C LEU A 413 24.77 7.14 24.94
N ARG A 414 25.98 7.05 24.37
CA ARG A 414 27.04 6.12 24.82
C ARG A 414 27.57 6.46 26.21
N THR A 415 27.69 7.74 26.56
CA THR A 415 28.15 8.18 27.89
C THR A 415 27.16 7.80 28.99
N ASN A 416 25.86 7.91 28.71
CA ASN A 416 24.81 7.67 29.69
C ASN A 416 24.33 6.21 29.78
N ASN A 417 24.76 5.31 28.88
CA ASN A 417 24.29 3.93 28.86
C ASN A 417 25.45 2.94 28.67
N PRO A 418 25.38 1.73 29.24
CA PRO A 418 26.37 0.70 28.99
C PRO A 418 26.50 0.41 27.49
N GLY A 419 27.72 0.39 26.97
CA GLY A 419 27.97 0.14 25.54
C GLY A 419 27.43 -1.20 25.05
N SER A 420 27.29 -2.20 25.93
CA SER A 420 26.68 -3.50 25.62
C SER A 420 25.20 -3.44 25.23
N ARG A 421 24.53 -2.31 25.50
CA ARG A 421 23.11 -2.10 25.16
C ARG A 421 22.90 -1.21 23.95
N VAL A 422 23.90 -0.46 23.50
CA VAL A 422 23.73 0.52 22.42
C VAL A 422 24.05 -0.13 21.08
N HIS A 423 23.03 -0.27 20.23
CA HIS A 423 23.11 -0.87 18.90
C HIS A 423 22.99 0.21 17.83
N GLU A 424 24.10 0.52 17.19
CA GLU A 424 24.21 1.51 16.13
C GLU A 424 23.95 0.87 14.77
N LEU A 425 22.85 1.28 14.15
CA LEU A 425 22.31 0.66 12.96
C LEU A 425 22.48 1.57 11.74
N SER A 426 22.71 0.93 10.60
CA SER A 426 22.82 1.54 9.27
C SER A 426 22.31 0.56 8.23
N LEU A 427 22.15 1.00 6.97
CA LEU A 427 21.79 0.07 5.89
C LEU A 427 22.83 -1.06 5.71
N ALA A 428 24.09 -0.81 6.06
CA ALA A 428 25.18 -1.78 5.90
C ALA A 428 25.14 -2.94 6.92
N ASN A 429 24.52 -2.76 8.08
CA ASN A 429 24.53 -3.77 9.15
C ASN A 429 23.12 -4.22 9.59
N ILE A 430 22.05 -3.58 9.09
CA ILE A 430 20.70 -3.87 9.59
C ILE A 430 20.22 -5.29 9.30
N GLY A 431 20.69 -5.90 8.21
CA GLY A 431 20.36 -7.28 7.86
C GLY A 431 20.82 -8.32 8.91
N ALA A 432 21.72 -7.96 9.83
CA ALA A 432 22.08 -8.82 10.96
C ALA A 432 21.04 -8.79 12.10
N TYR A 433 20.14 -7.81 12.11
CA TYR A 433 19.18 -7.57 13.18
C TYR A 433 17.75 -7.90 12.76
N ALA A 434 17.34 -7.41 11.59
CA ALA A 434 15.96 -7.49 11.13
C ALA A 434 15.89 -7.83 9.64
N ASP A 435 14.97 -8.72 9.29
CA ASP A 435 14.61 -9.03 7.91
C ASP A 435 13.57 -8.01 7.44
N VAL A 436 14.01 -7.01 6.68
CA VAL A 436 13.11 -6.03 6.05
C VAL A 436 12.57 -6.64 4.76
N PRO A 437 11.23 -6.72 4.57
CA PRO A 437 10.65 -7.26 3.36
C PRO A 437 11.16 -6.56 2.09
N GLU A 438 11.46 -7.35 1.04
CA GLU A 438 12.05 -6.85 -0.21
C GLU A 438 11.14 -5.81 -0.89
N ASP A 439 9.82 -6.04 -0.88
CA ASP A 439 8.80 -5.11 -1.42
C ASP A 439 8.88 -3.75 -0.75
N LEU A 440 9.01 -3.77 0.57
CA LEU A 440 9.07 -2.56 1.38
C LEU A 440 10.38 -1.81 1.18
N ALA A 441 11.51 -2.53 1.15
CA ALA A 441 12.82 -1.93 0.93
C ALA A 441 12.91 -1.24 -0.43
N ALA A 442 12.32 -1.84 -1.47
CA ALA A 442 12.23 -1.24 -2.80
C ALA A 442 11.28 -0.03 -2.83
N ALA A 443 10.10 -0.13 -2.22
CA ALA A 443 9.12 0.97 -2.20
C ALA A 443 9.61 2.22 -1.44
N LEU A 444 10.51 2.03 -0.48
CA LEU A 444 11.07 3.09 0.38
C LEU A 444 12.53 3.42 0.05
N GLU A 445 13.01 3.05 -1.13
CA GLU A 445 14.37 3.38 -1.55
C GLU A 445 14.56 4.90 -1.54
N GLY A 446 15.54 5.37 -0.75
CA GLY A 446 15.80 6.80 -0.53
C GLY A 446 14.88 7.49 0.49
N ASP A 447 13.72 6.93 0.83
CA ASP A 447 12.85 7.44 1.90
C ASP A 447 13.23 6.87 3.27
N HIS A 448 14.28 7.45 3.84
CA HIS A 448 14.78 7.04 5.14
C HIS A 448 13.83 7.34 6.31
N TYR A 449 12.87 8.27 6.15
CA TYR A 449 11.93 8.62 7.21
C TYR A 449 10.96 7.47 7.45
N HIS A 450 10.20 7.09 6.43
CA HIS A 450 9.21 6.01 6.55
C HIS A 450 9.89 4.64 6.67
N TYR A 451 11.09 4.45 6.10
CA TYR A 451 11.88 3.23 6.33
C TYR A 451 12.19 3.07 7.83
N SER A 452 12.64 4.14 8.50
CA SER A 452 12.95 4.08 9.92
C SER A 452 11.72 3.88 10.82
N ASP A 453 10.54 4.35 10.39
CA ASP A 453 9.27 4.12 11.09
C ASP A 453 8.89 2.64 11.15
N LEU A 454 9.15 1.89 10.08
CA LEU A 454 8.86 0.45 10.04
C LEU A 454 9.98 -0.36 10.69
N LEU A 455 11.23 0.06 10.48
CA LEU A 455 12.39 -0.60 11.07
C LEU A 455 12.29 -0.65 12.60
N ARG A 456 11.90 0.45 13.24
CA ARG A 456 11.78 0.45 14.71
C ARG A 456 10.72 -0.51 15.22
N MET A 457 9.64 -0.73 14.46
CA MET A 457 8.63 -1.73 14.82
C MET A 457 9.20 -3.14 14.71
N LEU A 458 9.95 -3.46 13.65
CA LEU A 458 10.61 -4.77 13.51
C LEU A 458 11.55 -5.06 14.68
N LEU A 459 12.35 -4.07 15.08
CA LEU A 459 13.31 -4.25 16.16
C LEU A 459 12.62 -4.38 17.52
N LEU A 460 11.64 -3.52 17.81
CA LEU A 460 10.94 -3.52 19.10
C LEU A 460 9.98 -4.70 19.25
N GLU A 461 9.39 -5.20 18.17
CA GLU A 461 8.61 -6.44 18.18
C GLU A 461 9.52 -7.63 18.48
N LYS A 462 10.65 -7.75 17.78
CA LYS A 462 11.57 -8.88 17.91
C LYS A 462 12.34 -8.92 19.23
N PHE A 463 12.85 -7.77 19.66
CA PHE A 463 13.81 -7.68 20.77
C PHE A 463 13.27 -6.94 22.00
N GLY A 464 12.12 -6.26 21.88
CA GLY A 464 11.74 -5.22 22.84
C GLY A 464 12.81 -4.13 22.92
N GLY A 465 12.99 -3.57 24.11
CA GLY A 465 14.01 -2.56 24.36
C GLY A 465 13.52 -1.16 24.00
N ILE A 466 14.42 -0.34 23.46
CA ILE A 466 14.25 1.09 23.26
C ILE A 466 14.68 1.45 21.84
N TRP A 467 13.84 2.20 21.13
CA TRP A 467 14.23 2.96 19.96
C TRP A 467 14.44 4.41 20.38
N VAL A 468 15.55 5.00 19.92
CA VAL A 468 15.81 6.43 20.05
C VAL A 468 16.30 6.98 18.71
N ASP A 469 15.65 8.03 18.22
CA ASP A 469 16.10 8.70 17.01
C ASP A 469 17.53 9.24 17.17
N ALA A 470 18.32 9.19 16.10
CA ALA A 470 19.73 9.59 16.12
C ALA A 470 19.98 11.06 16.52
N ALA A 471 18.98 11.93 16.37
CA ALA A 471 19.04 13.34 16.77
C ALA A 471 18.43 13.58 18.17
N CYS A 472 18.52 12.62 19.08
CA CYS A 472 18.08 12.75 20.48
C CYS A 472 19.28 12.87 21.42
N LEU A 473 19.38 13.98 22.13
CA LEU A 473 20.37 14.20 23.18
C LEU A 473 19.88 13.50 24.46
N VAL A 474 20.50 12.37 24.81
CA VAL A 474 20.19 11.61 26.03
C VAL A 474 21.09 12.10 27.17
N THR A 475 20.48 12.61 28.23
CA THR A 475 21.18 13.32 29.32
C THR A 475 21.23 12.51 30.62
N GLU A 476 20.50 11.41 30.67
CA GLU A 476 20.46 10.48 31.81
C GLU A 476 20.43 9.02 31.32
N PRO A 477 20.84 8.05 32.16
CA PRO A 477 20.68 6.63 31.84
C PRO A 477 19.22 6.26 31.57
N LEU A 478 18.95 5.55 30.47
CA LEU A 478 17.57 5.29 30.05
C LEU A 478 16.88 4.21 30.90
N ARG A 479 17.62 3.20 31.39
CA ARG A 479 17.04 2.03 32.07
C ARG A 479 16.07 2.38 33.20
N PRO A 480 16.43 3.23 34.18
CA PRO A 480 15.54 3.50 35.31
C PRO A 480 14.24 4.18 34.89
N HIS A 481 14.28 5.00 33.84
CA HIS A 481 13.09 5.66 33.29
C HIS A 481 12.19 4.68 32.55
N ILE A 482 12.78 3.76 31.78
CA ILE A 482 12.03 2.77 31.00
C ILE A 482 11.48 1.65 31.87
N ASP A 483 12.23 1.16 32.86
CA ASP A 483 11.75 0.21 33.86
C ASP A 483 10.53 0.78 34.61
N ARG A 484 10.57 2.08 34.95
CA ARG A 484 9.44 2.78 35.57
C ARG A 484 8.26 2.92 34.61
N ALA A 485 8.51 3.28 33.35
CA ALA A 485 7.47 3.51 32.35
C ALA A 485 6.72 2.22 31.98
N LEU A 486 7.45 1.10 31.89
CA LEU A 486 6.93 -0.22 31.55
C LEU A 486 6.48 -1.04 32.77
N ALA A 487 6.50 -0.45 33.98
CA ALA A 487 6.09 -1.16 35.20
C ALA A 487 4.63 -1.63 35.18
N LYS A 488 3.76 -0.89 34.47
CA LYS A 488 2.31 -1.20 34.34
C LYS A 488 1.83 -1.38 32.89
N GLY A 489 2.69 -1.12 31.92
CA GLY A 489 2.35 -1.18 30.49
C GLY A 489 3.38 -1.96 29.68
N SER A 490 3.03 -2.31 28.46
CA SER A 490 3.88 -3.09 27.56
C SER A 490 4.63 -2.23 26.53
N VAL A 491 4.21 -0.97 26.33
CA VAL A 491 4.84 0.03 25.46
C VAL A 491 4.89 1.38 26.17
N PHE A 492 5.93 2.14 25.89
CA PHE A 492 6.06 3.55 26.26
C PHE A 492 6.38 4.39 25.02
N ALA A 493 5.72 5.54 24.92
CA ALA A 493 6.05 6.63 24.00
C ALA A 493 5.69 7.96 24.67
N PHE A 494 6.33 9.05 24.26
CA PHE A 494 5.85 10.38 24.62
C PHE A 494 4.55 10.69 23.86
N THR A 495 3.68 11.50 24.47
CA THR A 495 2.35 11.84 23.90
C THR A 495 2.08 13.33 23.95
N TYR A 496 1.27 13.84 23.02
CA TYR A 496 0.70 15.19 23.13
C TYR A 496 -0.61 15.14 23.92
N THR A 497 -1.56 14.33 23.47
CA THR A 497 -2.85 14.10 24.12
C THR A 497 -3.35 12.68 23.79
N GLY A 498 -3.96 11.98 24.75
CA GLY A 498 -4.55 10.66 24.52
C GLY A 498 -3.61 9.66 23.82
N PRO A 499 -4.03 8.99 22.73
CA PRO A 499 -3.19 8.09 21.95
C PRO A 499 -2.30 8.80 20.91
N TYR A 500 -2.36 10.14 20.79
CA TYR A 500 -1.54 10.89 19.87
C TYR A 500 -0.11 10.99 20.39
N LEU A 501 0.70 10.02 19.98
CA LEU A 501 2.09 9.84 20.41
C LEU A 501 3.09 10.56 19.51
N VAL A 502 4.36 10.45 19.85
CA VAL A 502 5.49 10.67 18.95
C VAL A 502 6.32 9.39 18.87
N ASN A 503 6.71 9.00 17.65
CA ASN A 503 7.35 7.71 17.42
C ASN A 503 8.90 7.77 17.35
N TRP A 504 9.52 8.92 17.67
CA TRP A 504 10.98 9.12 17.68
C TRP A 504 11.67 8.57 18.95
N PHE A 505 10.88 8.24 19.97
CA PHE A 505 11.34 7.51 21.16
C PHE A 505 10.26 6.54 21.58
N LEU A 506 10.57 5.25 21.50
CA LEU A 506 9.66 4.18 21.83
C LEU A 506 10.39 3.20 22.74
N ALA A 507 9.69 2.63 23.70
CA ALA A 507 10.18 1.44 24.40
C ALA A 507 9.08 0.38 24.43
N SER A 508 9.47 -0.88 24.31
CA SER A 508 8.51 -1.99 24.30
C SER A 508 9.09 -3.19 25.02
N ARG A 509 8.22 -3.97 25.64
CA ARG A 509 8.52 -5.35 25.95
C ARG A 509 8.39 -6.21 24.69
N PRO A 510 9.17 -7.29 24.55
CA PRO A 510 9.04 -8.21 23.42
C PRO A 510 7.72 -9.01 23.45
N ASP A 511 6.99 -9.04 24.57
CA ASP A 511 5.68 -9.68 24.70
C ASP A 511 4.50 -8.69 24.59
N SER A 512 4.74 -7.51 24.01
CA SER A 512 3.75 -6.44 23.90
C SER A 512 2.76 -6.67 22.75
N TYR A 513 1.49 -6.92 23.07
CA TYR A 513 0.44 -7.02 22.06
C TYR A 513 0.28 -5.71 21.27
N VAL A 514 0.39 -4.56 21.95
CA VAL A 514 0.35 -3.23 21.33
C VAL A 514 1.39 -3.10 20.21
N MET A 515 2.65 -3.50 20.47
CA MET A 515 3.72 -3.44 19.46
C MET A 515 3.47 -4.41 18.29
N HIS A 516 2.98 -5.61 18.58
CA HIS A 516 2.69 -6.63 17.57
C HIS A 516 1.55 -6.22 16.64
N LEU A 517 0.46 -5.67 17.20
CA LEU A 517 -0.68 -5.20 16.45
C LEU A 517 -0.31 -3.96 15.60
N TRP A 518 0.45 -3.03 16.19
CA TRP A 518 0.93 -1.84 15.47
C TRP A 518 1.84 -2.19 14.30
N ARG A 519 2.76 -3.14 14.50
CA ARG A 519 3.59 -3.69 13.43
C ARG A 519 2.73 -4.35 12.37
N ALA A 520 1.81 -5.25 12.74
CA ALA A 520 0.98 -5.97 11.77
C ALA A 520 0.17 -5.01 10.88
N ALA A 521 -0.46 -4.00 11.50
CA ALA A 521 -1.23 -2.97 10.80
C ALA A 521 -0.38 -2.14 9.84
N SER A 522 0.77 -1.64 10.31
CA SER A 522 1.67 -0.80 9.52
C SER A 522 2.22 -1.54 8.32
N PHE A 523 2.60 -2.80 8.52
CA PHE A 523 3.06 -3.65 7.45
C PHE A 523 1.91 -3.93 6.47
N LEU A 524 0.73 -4.36 6.93
CA LEU A 524 -0.38 -4.68 6.03
C LEU A 524 -0.81 -3.47 5.19
N TRP A 525 -0.79 -2.25 5.75
CA TRP A 525 -1.01 -1.02 4.99
C TRP A 525 -0.04 -0.90 3.81
N TRP A 526 1.27 -1.03 4.06
CA TRP A 526 2.27 -0.97 3.01
C TRP A 526 2.11 -2.07 1.95
N GLU A 527 1.72 -3.28 2.35
CA GLU A 527 1.49 -4.38 1.41
C GLU A 527 0.31 -4.10 0.47
N LYS A 528 -0.80 -3.58 1.02
CA LYS A 528 -2.08 -3.45 0.30
C LYS A 528 -2.22 -2.13 -0.44
N ARG A 529 -1.63 -1.06 0.11
CA ARG A 529 -1.77 0.32 -0.39
C ARG A 529 -0.46 0.85 -0.95
N GLY A 530 0.65 0.65 -0.27
CA GLY A 530 1.96 1.20 -0.69
C GLY A 530 2.01 2.73 -0.74
N GLU A 531 1.13 3.41 0.00
CA GLU A 531 0.91 4.87 -0.10
C GLU A 531 1.21 5.59 1.23
N ILE A 532 1.70 6.83 1.12
CA ILE A 532 1.89 7.75 2.24
C ILE A 532 0.75 8.79 2.20
N VAL A 533 -0.32 8.54 2.96
CA VAL A 533 -1.48 9.46 3.04
C VAL A 533 -1.22 10.69 3.91
N ASP A 534 -0.26 10.60 4.83
CA ASP A 534 0.21 11.69 5.69
C ASP A 534 1.59 11.34 6.25
N VAL A 535 2.44 12.36 6.48
CA VAL A 535 3.80 12.15 7.00
C VAL A 535 3.82 11.51 8.40
N LEU A 536 2.72 11.62 9.15
CA LEU A 536 2.57 10.97 10.46
C LEU A 536 1.82 9.63 10.37
N LEU A 537 1.79 8.97 9.20
CA LEU A 537 1.11 7.70 8.93
C LEU A 537 1.10 6.74 10.13
N HIS A 538 2.28 6.42 10.67
CA HIS A 538 2.40 5.43 11.75
C HIS A 538 1.81 5.92 13.09
N HIS A 539 1.79 7.23 13.34
CA HIS A 539 1.10 7.82 14.49
C HIS A 539 -0.42 7.65 14.36
N HIS A 540 -0.94 7.88 13.15
CA HIS A 540 -2.36 7.74 12.84
C HIS A 540 -2.80 6.27 12.93
N ILE A 541 -1.97 5.33 12.44
CA ILE A 541 -2.24 3.89 12.61
C ILE A 541 -2.35 3.54 14.10
N PHE A 542 -1.45 4.06 14.95
CA PHE A 542 -1.52 3.84 16.39
C PHE A 542 -2.81 4.38 17.01
N GLU A 543 -3.19 5.63 16.69
CA GLU A 543 -4.44 6.24 17.15
C GLU A 543 -5.66 5.41 16.72
N MET A 544 -5.69 4.95 15.47
CA MET A 544 -6.82 4.19 14.96
C MET A 544 -6.89 2.78 15.57
N LEU A 545 -5.76 2.11 15.83
CA LEU A 545 -5.75 0.84 16.57
C LEU A 545 -6.27 1.00 18.00
N HIS A 546 -5.92 2.10 18.69
CA HIS A 546 -6.48 2.42 20.01
C HIS A 546 -8.01 2.54 19.99
N ARG A 547 -8.57 3.10 18.91
CA ARG A 547 -10.02 3.26 18.74
C ARG A 547 -10.73 1.97 18.34
N LEU A 548 -10.06 1.09 17.59
CA LEU A 548 -10.65 -0.11 16.99
C LEU A 548 -10.43 -1.39 17.79
N ASP A 549 -9.43 -1.44 18.68
CA ASP A 549 -9.05 -2.63 19.42
C ASP A 549 -9.04 -2.42 20.95
N ASP A 550 -9.94 -3.11 21.64
CA ASP A 550 -10.15 -2.96 23.09
C ASP A 550 -8.96 -3.44 23.92
N ARG A 551 -8.29 -4.53 23.49
CA ARG A 551 -7.12 -5.06 24.18
C ARG A 551 -5.95 -4.10 24.05
N PHE A 552 -5.69 -3.64 22.83
CA PHE A 552 -4.68 -2.62 22.54
C PHE A 552 -4.91 -1.38 23.40
N ARG A 553 -6.14 -0.85 23.41
CA ARG A 553 -6.52 0.31 24.21
C ARG A 553 -6.25 0.09 25.70
N THR A 554 -6.70 -1.04 26.24
CA THR A 554 -6.56 -1.36 27.66
C THR A 554 -5.09 -1.49 28.07
N GLU A 555 -4.27 -2.21 27.27
CA GLU A 555 -2.84 -2.37 27.55
C GLU A 555 -2.07 -1.04 27.44
N TRP A 556 -2.39 -0.23 26.43
CA TRP A 556 -1.81 1.10 26.29
C TRP A 556 -2.18 1.96 27.49
N ASP A 557 -3.47 2.10 27.82
CA ASP A 557 -4.01 3.01 28.85
C ASP A 557 -3.57 2.65 30.29
N ALA A 558 -3.10 1.42 30.53
CA ALA A 558 -2.48 1.03 31.79
C ALA A 558 -1.06 1.62 32.00
N GLY A 559 -0.37 2.00 30.92
CA GLY A 559 1.01 2.48 30.94
C GLY A 559 1.19 3.94 31.41
N LEU A 560 2.42 4.31 31.72
CA LEU A 560 2.78 5.69 32.04
C LEU A 560 2.64 6.60 30.80
N ARG A 561 2.12 7.81 30.99
CA ARG A 561 2.07 8.86 29.96
C ARG A 561 2.92 10.05 30.36
N LEU A 562 3.93 10.33 29.54
CA LEU A 562 4.73 11.54 29.65
C LEU A 562 4.46 12.42 28.43
N ASN A 563 4.37 13.72 28.66
CA ASN A 563 4.09 14.68 27.60
C ASN A 563 5.33 14.88 26.71
N ALA A 564 5.13 15.07 25.41
CA ALA A 564 6.21 15.27 24.44
C ALA A 564 6.80 16.68 24.46
N THR A 565 6.15 17.67 25.06
CA THR A 565 6.61 19.07 25.09
C THR A 565 7.97 19.26 25.79
N PRO A 566 8.22 18.73 27.01
CA PRO A 566 9.52 18.91 27.66
C PRO A 566 10.71 18.37 26.82
N PRO A 567 10.66 17.15 26.24
CA PRO A 567 11.69 16.69 25.30
C PRO A 567 11.90 17.56 24.06
N HIS A 568 10.94 18.38 23.65
CA HIS A 568 11.06 19.30 22.50
C HIS A 568 11.50 20.72 22.90
N ALA A 569 11.63 21.03 24.18
CA ALA A 569 11.95 22.39 24.63
C ALA A 569 13.29 22.87 24.06
N LEU A 570 14.34 22.04 24.14
CA LEU A 570 15.67 22.35 23.58
C LEU A 570 15.63 22.61 22.07
N GLN A 571 14.76 21.89 21.35
CA GLN A 571 14.60 22.05 19.90
C GLN A 571 14.21 23.48 19.51
N SER A 572 13.38 24.14 20.32
CA SER A 572 12.81 25.47 20.05
C SER A 572 13.82 26.62 20.23
N VAL A 573 14.87 26.39 21.01
CA VAL A 573 15.90 27.39 21.35
C VAL A 573 17.25 27.05 20.74
N LEU A 574 17.37 25.97 19.98
CA LEU A 574 18.62 25.38 19.51
C LEU A 574 19.58 26.37 18.81
N LEU A 575 19.04 27.38 18.11
CA LEU A 575 19.81 28.42 17.40
C LEU A 575 19.98 29.73 18.18
N ARG A 576 19.40 29.85 19.38
CA ARG A 576 19.54 31.05 20.22
C ARG A 576 20.90 31.03 20.94
N PRO A 577 21.41 32.20 21.38
CA PRO A 577 22.56 32.26 22.27
C PRO A 577 22.35 31.39 23.50
N TYR A 578 23.39 30.66 23.89
CA TYR A 578 23.37 29.77 25.05
C TYR A 578 23.18 30.56 26.34
N ASP A 579 22.20 30.13 27.12
CA ASP A 579 21.94 30.58 28.49
C ASP A 579 21.99 29.34 29.42
N PRO A 580 22.92 29.30 30.38
CA PRO A 580 23.13 28.14 31.26
C PRO A 580 21.95 27.86 32.20
N GLU A 581 21.26 28.89 32.70
CA GLU A 581 20.13 28.70 33.62
C GLU A 581 18.94 28.08 32.87
N MET A 582 18.69 28.58 31.66
CA MET A 582 17.68 28.01 30.77
C MET A 582 18.09 26.59 30.32
N PHE A 583 19.37 26.35 30.03
CA PHE A 583 19.85 25.02 29.67
C PHE A 583 19.57 24.01 30.78
N GLN A 584 19.96 24.33 32.02
CA GLN A 584 19.74 23.49 33.19
C GLN A 584 18.25 23.19 33.38
N THR A 585 17.40 24.23 33.29
CA THR A 585 15.94 24.08 33.41
C THR A 585 15.38 23.11 32.36
N ILE A 586 15.88 23.17 31.13
CA ILE A 586 15.47 22.25 30.06
C ILE A 586 15.94 20.82 30.37
N MET A 587 17.20 20.64 30.81
CA MET A 587 17.75 19.32 31.16
C MET A 587 16.98 18.64 32.29
N GLU A 588 16.57 19.37 33.32
CA GLU A 588 15.76 18.86 34.43
C GLU A 588 14.35 18.44 34.01
N GLY A 589 13.85 18.95 32.87
CA GLY A 589 12.50 18.68 32.37
C GLY A 589 12.33 17.33 31.67
N ALA A 590 13.40 16.71 31.17
CA ALA A 590 13.34 15.43 30.46
C ALA A 590 14.70 14.69 30.43
N PHE A 591 14.66 13.36 30.45
CA PHE A 591 15.85 12.51 30.35
C PHE A 591 16.40 12.38 28.91
N VAL A 592 15.64 12.84 27.92
CA VAL A 592 15.97 12.81 26.49
C VAL A 592 15.38 14.02 25.78
N HIS A 593 16.14 14.62 24.87
CA HIS A 593 15.79 15.87 24.19
C HIS A 593 15.86 15.70 22.67
N LYS A 594 14.73 15.85 21.97
CA LYS A 594 14.65 15.72 20.52
C LYS A 594 15.17 16.98 19.84
N LEU A 595 16.23 16.86 19.03
CA LEU A 595 16.86 17.96 18.30
C LEU A 595 16.47 17.99 16.82
N ARG A 596 16.97 19.00 16.09
CA ARG A 596 16.91 19.09 14.62
C ARG A 596 18.32 18.96 14.05
N HIS A 597 18.49 18.14 13.03
CA HIS A 597 19.79 17.93 12.38
C HIS A 597 19.96 18.68 11.06
N GLN A 598 18.87 19.09 10.43
CA GLN A 598 18.85 19.88 9.18
C GLN A 598 19.08 21.38 9.47
N LEU A 599 20.12 21.69 10.24
CA LEU A 599 20.46 23.06 10.61
C LEU A 599 21.88 23.37 10.16
N SER A 600 22.06 24.51 9.51
CA SER A 600 23.41 25.02 9.25
C SER A 600 24.03 25.49 10.57
N PRO A 601 25.26 25.03 10.93
CA PRO A 601 25.97 25.53 12.11
C PRO A 601 26.14 27.07 12.11
N ALA A 602 26.15 27.69 10.93
CA ALA A 602 26.25 29.15 10.80
C ALA A 602 24.98 29.89 11.24
N ALA A 603 23.82 29.21 11.31
CA ALA A 603 22.53 29.85 11.55
C ALA A 603 22.32 30.35 12.99
N GLY A 604 23.07 29.82 13.98
CA GLY A 604 22.94 30.19 15.39
C GLY A 604 24.09 30.98 15.99
N GLY A 605 25.18 31.20 15.24
CA GLY A 605 26.43 31.74 15.79
C GLY A 605 27.18 30.74 16.68
N SER A 606 28.45 31.05 16.97
CA SER A 606 29.37 30.14 17.67
C SER A 606 28.99 29.88 19.13
N GLU A 607 28.20 30.75 19.74
CA GLU A 607 27.73 30.60 21.13
C GLU A 607 26.26 30.19 21.23
N SER A 608 25.70 29.58 20.19
CA SER A 608 24.37 28.96 20.29
C SER A 608 24.37 27.68 21.11
N TYR A 609 23.19 27.28 21.60
CA TYR A 609 22.97 25.95 22.18
C TYR A 609 23.49 24.83 21.26
N LEU A 610 23.17 24.89 19.96
CA LEU A 610 23.64 23.91 18.96
C LEU A 610 25.17 23.82 18.93
N ALA A 611 25.85 24.96 18.87
CA ALA A 611 27.30 24.99 18.77
C ALA A 611 27.96 24.40 20.04
N ARG A 612 27.43 24.71 21.23
CA ARG A 612 27.93 24.15 22.49
C ARG A 612 27.62 22.67 22.69
N ILE A 613 26.48 22.20 22.21
CA ILE A 613 26.17 20.76 22.18
C ILE A 613 27.16 20.02 21.27
N ILE A 614 27.45 20.56 20.08
CA ILE A 614 28.42 19.95 19.15
C ILE A 614 29.83 19.90 19.73
N ARG A 615 30.25 20.95 20.45
CA ARG A 615 31.58 21.00 21.10
C ARG A 615 31.66 20.21 22.40
N GLY A 616 30.54 19.99 23.08
CA GLY A 616 30.49 19.35 24.40
C GLY A 616 30.86 20.27 25.57
N ASP A 617 30.70 21.60 25.42
CA ASP A 617 31.06 22.63 26.41
C ASP A 617 29.84 23.41 26.96
N HIS A 618 28.77 22.68 27.28
CA HIS A 618 27.48 23.20 27.74
C HIS A 618 27.15 22.88 29.19
#